data_AF-A0A942P3A3-F1
#
_entry.id   AF-A0A942P3A3-F1
#
_cell.length_a   1.000
_cell.length_b   1.000
_cell.length_c   1.000
_cell.angle_alpha   90.00
_cell.angle_beta   90.00
_cell.angle_gamma   90.00
#
_symmetry.space_group_name_H-M   'P 1'
#
loop_
_entity.id
_entity.type
_entity.pdbx_description
1 polymer ?
#
loop_
_entity_poly.entity_id
_entity_poly.type
_entity_poly.pdbx_seq_one_letter_code
_entity_poly.pdbx_strand_id
1 'polypeptide(L)' 'MKIIWSDFAIEMLKEIYIYHKEIAGNNIASRIKTKIFSSTRQLKQQPNSGQIEPNLEILKEGHRYLVTGNYKVVYK' A
#
# COMPACT_ATOMS: atom_id res chain seq x y z
N MET A 1 -1.86 10.78 -13.48
CA MET A 1 -1.88 9.33 -13.20
C MET A 1 -3.20 8.94 -12.55
N LYS A 2 -3.86 7.87 -13.01
CA LYS A 2 -5.01 7.25 -12.32
C LYS A 2 -4.47 6.12 -11.45
N ILE A 3 -4.89 6.07 -10.18
CA ILE A 3 -4.53 4.98 -9.26
C ILE A 3 -5.67 3.98 -9.27
N ILE A 4 -5.36 2.72 -9.53
CA ILE A 4 -6.30 1.60 -9.52
C ILE A 4 -5.73 0.59 -8.52
N TRP A 5 -6.57 0.15 -7.58
CA TRP A 5 -6.20 -0.90 -6.63
C TRP A 5 -6.69 -2.24 -7.17
N SER A 6 -5.82 -3.24 -7.18
CA SER A 6 -6.24 -4.61 -7.48
C SER A 6 -7.12 -5.16 -6.36
N ASP A 7 -7.93 -6.17 -6.67
CA ASP A 7 -8.77 -6.84 -5.68
C ASP A 7 -7.93 -7.42 -4.54
N PHE A 8 -6.75 -7.97 -4.86
CA PHE A 8 -5.79 -8.43 -3.86
C PHE A 8 -5.36 -7.30 -2.90
N ALA A 9 -5.03 -6.11 -3.42
CA ALA A 9 -4.61 -4.99 -2.59
C ALA A 9 -5.75 -4.46 -1.72
N ILE A 10 -6.99 -4.47 -2.23
CA ILE A 10 -8.20 -4.13 -1.47
C ILE A 10 -8.38 -5.12 -0.32
N GLU A 11 -8.23 -6.42 -0.56
CA GLU A 11 -8.38 -7.44 0.46
C GLU A 11 -7.30 -7.32 1.54
N MET A 12 -6.04 -7.09 1.16
CA MET A 12 -4.97 -6.84 2.13
C MET A 12 -5.22 -5.60 3.01
N LEU A 13 -5.80 -4.53 2.48
CA LEU A 13 -6.21 -3.39 3.31
C LEU A 13 -7.31 -3.74 4.31
N LYS A 14 -8.25 -4.64 3.95
CA LYS A 14 -9.28 -5.13 4.87
C LYS A 14 -8.68 -5.99 5.96
N GLU A 15 -7.81 -6.95 5.61
CA GLU A 15 -7.14 -7.83 6.56
C GLU A 15 -6.30 -7.03 7.58
N ILE A 16 -5.53 -6.04 7.10
CA ILE A 16 -4.78 -5.13 7.98
C ILE A 16 -5.71 -4.39 8.93
N TYR A 17 -6.86 -3.92 8.44
CA TYR A 17 -7.84 -3.24 9.28
C TYR A 17 -8.47 -4.18 10.31
N ILE A 18 -8.87 -5.39 9.92
CA ILE A 18 -9.48 -6.39 10.81
C ILE A 18 -8.51 -6.73 11.94
N TYR A 19 -7.26 -7.07 11.60
CA TYR A 19 -6.21 -7.37 12.57
C TYR A 19 -6.05 -6.25 13.61
N HIS A 20 -5.80 -5.01 13.16
CA HIS A 20 -5.60 -3.89 14.08
C HIS A 20 -6.87 -3.52 14.84
N LYS A 21 -8.06 -3.78 14.29
CA LYS A 21 -9.33 -3.54 14.99
C LYS A 21 -9.46 -4.49 16.17
N GLU A 22 -9.07 -5.75 16.02
CA GLU A 22 -9.10 -6.76 17.08
C GLU A 22 -8.11 -6.44 18.20
N ILE A 23 -6.87 -6.08 17.86
CA ILE A 23 -5.82 -5.92 18.88
C ILE A 23 -5.70 -4.50 19.46
N ALA A 24 -6.18 -3.48 18.74
CA ALA A 24 -5.94 -2.07 19.09
C ALA A 24 -7.20 -1.19 18.96
N GLY A 25 -8.32 -1.76 18.50
CA GLY A 25 -9.59 -1.05 18.38
C GLY A 25 -9.77 -0.25 17.09
N ASN A 26 -11.02 0.16 16.87
CA ASN A 26 -11.51 0.71 15.61
C ASN A 26 -10.78 1.98 15.14
N ASN A 27 -10.43 2.87 16.08
CA ASN A 27 -9.79 4.15 15.79
C ASN A 27 -8.37 3.95 15.24
N ILE A 28 -7.61 3.04 15.87
CA ILE A 28 -6.24 2.73 15.44
C ILE A 28 -6.27 2.02 14.08
N ALA A 29 -7.14 1.03 13.92
CA ALA A 29 -7.34 0.32 12.65
C ALA A 29 -7.67 1.27 11.48
N SER A 30 -8.64 2.18 11.70
CA SER A 30 -9.06 3.17 10.71
C SER A 30 -7.94 4.12 10.32
N ARG A 31 -7.14 4.56 11.30
CA ARG A 31 -5.99 5.45 11.06
C ARG A 31 -4.91 4.74 10.25
N ILE A 32 -4.58 3.48 10.55
CA ILE A 32 -3.59 2.69 9.82
C ILE A 32 -4.04 2.48 8.37
N LYS A 33 -5.26 1.97 8.15
CA LYS A 33 -5.84 1.77 6.81
C LYS A 33 -5.82 3.06 5.99
N THR A 34 -6.26 4.17 6.58
CA THR A 34 -6.28 5.48 5.91
C THR A 34 -4.87 5.95 5.56
N LYS A 35 -3.91 5.78 6.46
CA LYS A 35 -2.51 6.15 6.22
C LYS A 35 -1.94 5.39 5.02
N ILE A 36 -2.10 4.06 4.98
CA ILE A 36 -1.65 3.23 3.86
C ILE A 36 -2.32 3.67 2.56
N PHE A 37 -3.64 3.80 2.54
CA PHE A 37 -4.36 4.23 1.34
C PHE A 37 -3.89 5.61 0.84
N SER A 38 -3.75 6.57 1.75
CA SER A 38 -3.35 7.94 1.43
C SER A 38 -1.91 8.08 0.93
N SER A 39 -1.02 7.15 1.30
CA SER A 39 0.39 7.16 0.85
C SER A 39 0.52 7.16 -0.68
N THR A 40 -0.42 6.51 -1.37
CA THR A 40 -0.43 6.43 -2.83
C THR A 40 -0.72 7.76 -3.52
N ARG A 41 -1.27 8.76 -2.81
CA ARG A 41 -1.63 10.06 -3.41
C ARG A 41 -0.43 10.76 -4.04
N GLN A 42 0.77 10.60 -3.47
CA GLN A 42 2.00 11.21 -4.02
C GLN A 42 2.31 10.71 -5.43
N LEU A 43 1.91 9.48 -5.78
CA LEU A 43 2.14 8.88 -7.10
C LEU A 43 1.40 9.60 -8.23
N LYS A 44 0.39 10.42 -7.90
CA LYS A 44 -0.27 11.27 -8.90
C LYS A 44 0.69 12.30 -9.51
N GLN A 45 1.64 12.81 -8.72
CA GLN A 45 2.60 13.83 -9.12
C GLN A 45 4.00 13.24 -9.32
N GLN A 46 4.38 12.25 -8.50
CA GLN A 46 5.70 11.63 -8.49
C GLN A 46 5.57 10.10 -8.62
N PRO A 47 5.20 9.60 -9.81
CA PRO A 47 4.93 8.16 -10.02
C PRO A 47 6.15 7.27 -9.76
N ASN A 48 7.36 7.81 -9.92
CA ASN A 48 8.62 7.08 -9.70
C ASN A 48 9.22 7.29 -8.30
N SER A 49 8.46 7.90 -7.36
CA SER A 49 8.95 8.17 -5.99
C SER A 49 9.18 6.90 -5.17
N GLY A 50 8.57 5.77 -5.52
CA GLY A 50 8.83 4.49 -4.90
C GLY A 50 10.13 3.84 -5.36
N GLN A 51 10.79 3.14 -4.45
CA GLN A 51 11.97 2.33 -4.76
C GLN A 51 11.56 1.11 -5.61
N ILE A 52 12.44 0.66 -6.50
CA ILE A 52 12.28 -0.60 -7.25
C ILE A 52 12.12 -1.76 -6.25
N GLU A 53 11.16 -2.67 -6.47
CA GLU A 53 10.96 -3.86 -5.64
C GLU A 53 11.90 -4.99 -6.10
N PRO A 54 13.04 -5.23 -5.41
CA PRO A 54 14.06 -6.16 -5.89
C PRO A 54 13.53 -7.60 -5.98
N ASN A 55 12.60 -7.98 -5.11
CA ASN A 55 12.05 -9.35 -5.11
C ASN A 55 11.13 -9.62 -6.31
N LEU A 56 10.73 -8.60 -7.05
CA LEU A 56 9.86 -8.70 -8.23
C LEU A 56 10.58 -8.29 -9.53
N GLU A 57 11.88 -7.99 -9.46
CA GLU A 57 12.66 -7.57 -10.62
C GLU A 57 12.72 -8.65 -11.70
N ILE A 58 12.67 -9.93 -11.31
CA ILE A 58 12.64 -11.08 -12.23
C ILE A 58 11.48 -11.04 -13.22
N LEU A 59 10.36 -10.39 -12.86
CA LEU A 59 9.19 -10.25 -13.74
C LEU A 59 9.43 -9.23 -14.86
N LYS A 60 10.45 -8.36 -14.73
CA LYS A 60 10.77 -7.27 -15.69
C LYS A 60 9.63 -6.29 -15.95
N GLU A 61 8.74 -6.12 -14.98
CA GLU A 61 7.56 -5.23 -15.10
C GLU A 61 7.72 -3.88 -14.39
N GLY A 62 8.92 -3.57 -13.87
CA GLY A 62 9.21 -2.27 -13.26
C GLY A 62 8.49 -2.01 -11.94
N HIS A 63 8.17 -3.06 -11.17
CA HIS A 63 7.52 -2.94 -9.87
C HIS A 63 8.30 -2.03 -8.92
N ARG A 64 7.56 -1.22 -8.18
CA ARG A 64 8.05 -0.30 -7.15
C ARG A 64 7.23 -0.46 -5.87
N TYR A 65 7.75 0.07 -4.77
CA TYR A 65 7.00 0.11 -3.52
C TYR A 65 7.15 1.44 -2.76
N LEU A 66 6.10 1.77 -2.01
CA LEU A 66 6.11 2.79 -0.97
C LEU A 66 6.03 2.10 0.39
N VAL A 67 6.86 2.54 1.35
CA VAL A 67 6.79 2.07 2.73
C VAL A 67 5.86 2.98 3.52
N THR A 68 4.87 2.42 4.21
CA THR A 68 3.98 3.16 5.11
C THR A 68 3.79 2.39 6.42
N GLY A 69 4.44 2.86 7.48
CA GLY A 69 4.51 2.11 8.73
C GLY A 69 5.25 0.80 8.50
N ASN A 70 4.61 -0.33 8.84
CA ASN A 70 5.18 -1.67 8.69
C ASN A 70 4.74 -2.38 7.39
N TYR A 71 4.12 -1.66 6.45
CA TYR A 71 3.57 -2.22 5.22
C TYR A 71 4.22 -1.62 3.98
N LYS A 72 4.30 -2.43 2.92
CA LYS A 72 4.65 -1.98 1.57
C LYS A 72 3.39 -1.89 0.72
N VAL A 73 3.25 -0.80 -0.03
CA VAL A 73 2.30 -0.70 -1.14
C VAL A 73 3.09 -0.90 -2.43
N VAL A 74 2.95 -2.08 -3.04
CA VAL A 74 3.62 -2.43 -4.29
C VAL A 74 2.76 -2.01 -5.49
N TYR A 75 3.38 -1.41 -6.50
CA TYR A 75 2.70 -0.90 -7.70
C TYR A 75 3.60 -1.00 -8.96
N LYS A 76 2.98 -0.89 -10.14
CA LYS A 76 3.62 -0.70 -11.44
C LYS A 76 2.71 0.16 -12.32
#